data_AF-A0A0B1RTG6-F1
#
_entry.id   AF-A0A0B1RTG6-F1
#
_cell.length_a   1.000
_cell.length_b   1.000
_cell.length_c   1.000
_cell.angle_alpha   90.00
_cell.angle_beta   90.00
_cell.angle_gamma   90.00
#
_symmetry.space_group_name_H-M   'P 1'
#
loop_
_entity.id
_entity.type
_entity.pdbx_description
1 polymer ?
#
loop_
_entity_poly.entity_id
_entity_poly.type
_entity_poly.pdbx_seq_one_letter_code
_entity_poly.pdbx_strand_id
1 'polypeptide(L)'
;QIGVIVVCPREGDLTVYSAQSGIARLPASLRKSWMTLGTFVNYDVIRQDTDSRAVWVVRRVDNLGLLYEVIDYPMDSSKLLLSLYAVVNRVSLDARNAWLWNDIIGRIFVPAQQFIHGLRAMTCVKIVVVWTGAFEDVPWSATHVEVHGDDAEIRVQNASLLRTDDNWTVSNYTPNQTSFHAFMKHPSYGCAFIAWTDITEGDTPPRPDTKCR
;
A
#
# COMPACT_ATOMS: atom_id res chain seq x y z
N GLN A 1 -1.08 -1.90 16.51
CA GLN A 1 -0.89 -1.90 15.04
C GLN A 1 0.40 -1.17 14.71
N ILE A 2 1.06 -1.49 13.59
CA ILE A 2 2.33 -0.88 13.19
C ILE A 2 2.06 0.29 12.24
N GLY A 3 2.74 1.41 12.44
CA GLY A 3 2.70 2.57 11.55
C GLY A 3 4.00 3.36 11.58
N VAL A 4 4.15 4.26 10.62
CA VAL A 4 5.35 5.09 10.43
C VAL A 4 5.00 6.56 10.61
N ILE A 5 5.89 7.31 11.27
CA ILE A 5 5.78 8.76 11.39
C ILE A 5 6.12 9.38 10.02
N VAL A 6 5.11 9.92 9.35
CA VAL A 6 5.19 10.46 7.97
C VAL A 6 5.18 11.99 7.91
N VAL A 7 4.79 12.64 9.00
CA VAL A 7 4.92 14.10 9.17
C VAL A 7 5.39 14.38 10.59
N CYS A 8 6.49 15.11 10.71
CA CYS A 8 7.09 15.47 11.99
C CYS A 8 7.41 16.97 12.04
N PRO A 9 6.42 17.83 12.34
CA PRO A 9 6.66 19.27 12.45
C PRO A 9 7.56 19.56 13.66
N ARG A 10 8.18 20.75 13.73
CA ARG A 10 8.99 21.14 14.90
C ARG A 10 8.18 21.17 16.19
N GLU A 11 6.96 21.68 16.11
CA GLU A 11 5.99 21.76 17.20
C GLU A 11 4.63 21.22 16.77
N GLY A 12 3.84 20.76 17.74
CA GLY A 12 2.50 20.22 17.49
C GLY A 12 2.47 18.71 17.27
N ASP A 13 1.35 18.27 16.72
CA ASP A 13 1.00 16.86 16.53
C ASP A 13 1.82 16.23 15.40
N LEU A 14 2.14 14.94 15.53
CA LEU A 14 2.73 14.15 14.45
C LEU A 14 1.64 13.46 13.64
N THR A 15 1.98 13.07 12.43
CA THR A 15 1.14 12.19 11.61
C THR A 15 1.78 10.81 11.53
N VAL A 16 1.03 9.79 11.94
CA VAL A 16 1.37 8.39 11.78
C VAL A 16 0.50 7.81 10.67
N TYR A 17 1.09 7.05 9.77
CA TYR A 17 0.35 6.33 8.74
C TYR A 17 0.55 4.82 8.90
N SER A 18 -0.50 4.05 8.66
CA SER A 18 -0.47 2.59 8.55
C SER A 18 -1.40 2.15 7.43
N ALA A 19 -1.05 1.05 6.75
CA ALA A 19 -1.95 0.41 5.78
C ALA A 19 -3.28 -0.06 6.41
N GLN A 20 -3.33 -0.26 7.74
CA GLN A 20 -4.50 -0.79 8.45
C GLN A 20 -5.47 0.30 8.90
N SER A 21 -4.97 1.40 9.49
CA SER A 21 -5.81 2.49 10.01
C SER A 21 -5.82 3.75 9.15
N GLY A 22 -5.03 3.79 8.08
CA GLY A 22 -4.79 5.01 7.32
C GLY A 22 -4.04 6.06 8.16
N ILE A 23 -4.45 7.31 8.02
CA ILE A 23 -3.81 8.46 8.69
C ILE A 23 -4.35 8.61 10.12
N ALA A 24 -3.43 8.62 11.09
CA ALA A 24 -3.70 8.86 12.49
C ALA A 24 -2.87 10.03 13.04
N ARG A 25 -3.49 10.84 13.89
CA ARG A 25 -2.87 11.98 14.57
C ARG A 25 -2.25 11.53 15.88
N LEU A 26 -0.95 11.78 16.07
CA LEU A 26 -0.25 11.58 17.35
C LEU A 26 -0.19 12.91 18.09
N PRO A 27 -0.94 13.07 19.21
CA PRO A 27 -0.99 14.33 19.94
C PRO A 27 0.38 14.77 20.47
N ALA A 28 0.66 16.07 20.43
CA ALA A 28 1.90 16.67 20.95
C ALA A 28 2.22 16.24 22.39
N SER A 29 1.21 16.00 23.22
CA SER A 29 1.36 15.53 24.60
C SER A 29 1.94 14.12 24.74
N LEU A 30 1.86 13.30 23.69
CA LEU A 30 2.47 11.96 23.64
C LEU A 30 3.85 11.98 22.97
N ARG A 31 4.27 13.11 22.40
CA ARG A 31 5.52 13.22 21.65
C ARG A 31 6.73 12.93 22.53
N LYS A 32 7.69 12.20 21.98
CA LYS A 32 8.98 11.88 22.61
C LYS A 32 10.13 12.34 21.72
N SER A 33 11.31 12.56 22.31
CA SER A 33 12.50 13.07 21.60
C SER A 33 13.00 12.13 20.50
N TRP A 34 12.75 10.83 20.61
CA TRP A 34 13.11 9.83 19.62
C TRP A 34 12.15 9.80 18.41
N MET A 35 11.00 10.49 18.48
CA MET A 35 10.01 10.47 17.40
C MET A 35 10.44 11.38 16.25
N THR A 36 11.07 10.78 15.25
CA THR A 36 11.52 11.44 14.03
C THR A 36 10.82 10.86 12.80
N LEU A 37 10.93 11.56 11.68
CA LEU A 37 10.40 11.12 10.40
C LEU A 37 10.95 9.73 10.03
N GLY A 38 10.09 8.81 9.59
CA GLY A 38 10.47 7.44 9.24
C GLY A 38 10.54 6.47 10.42
N THR A 39 10.42 6.94 11.66
CA THR A 39 10.35 6.06 12.83
C THR A 39 9.04 5.27 12.85
N PHE A 40 9.15 3.97 13.04
CA PHE A 40 8.03 3.05 13.19
C PHE A 40 7.62 2.93 14.65
N VAL A 41 6.31 2.82 14.85
CA VAL A 41 5.69 2.70 16.17
C VAL A 41 4.65 1.59 16.18
N ASN A 42 4.55 0.89 17.29
CA ASN A 42 3.36 0.12 17.61
C ASN A 42 2.42 1.01 18.43
N TYR A 43 1.15 1.04 18.05
CA TYR A 43 0.19 1.94 18.66
C TYR A 43 -1.24 1.44 18.58
N ASP A 44 -2.08 2.05 19.40
CA ASP A 44 -3.53 1.91 19.32
C ASP A 44 -4.15 3.17 18.72
N VAL A 45 -5.34 3.04 18.12
CA VAL A 45 -6.13 4.17 17.65
C VAL A 45 -7.50 4.19 18.27
N ILE A 46 -7.96 5.40 18.55
CA ILE A 46 -9.37 5.66 18.84
C ILE A 46 -9.93 6.59 17.77
N ARG A 47 -11.17 6.35 17.39
CA ARG A 47 -11.91 7.31 16.58
C ARG A 47 -12.37 8.44 17.49
N GLN A 48 -12.02 9.68 17.13
CA GLN A 48 -12.52 10.87 17.79
C GLN A 48 -13.33 11.66 16.79
N ASP A 49 -14.63 11.77 17.02
CA ASP A 49 -15.49 12.62 16.20
C ASP A 49 -15.25 14.08 16.61
N THR A 50 -14.94 14.92 15.63
CA THR A 50 -14.91 16.38 15.78
C THR A 50 -16.10 16.98 15.05
N ASP A 51 -16.38 18.26 15.28
CA ASP A 51 -17.54 18.95 14.68
C ASP A 51 -17.58 18.89 13.14
N SER A 52 -16.44 18.66 12.48
CA SER A 52 -16.31 18.64 11.02
C SER A 52 -15.94 17.27 10.43
N ARG A 53 -15.25 16.40 11.17
CA ARG A 53 -14.84 15.06 10.69
C ARG A 53 -14.45 14.12 11.83
N ALA A 54 -14.58 12.82 11.60
CA ALA A 54 -13.93 11.81 12.42
C ALA A 54 -12.41 11.78 12.14
N VAL A 55 -11.59 11.79 13.19
CA VAL A 55 -10.13 11.67 13.10
C VAL A 55 -9.65 10.49 13.94
N TRP A 56 -8.72 9.70 13.41
CA TRP A 56 -8.03 8.67 14.18
C TRP A 56 -6.95 9.30 15.06
N VAL A 57 -6.99 9.02 16.36
CA VAL A 57 -6.04 9.56 17.33
C VAL A 57 -5.24 8.43 17.96
N VAL A 58 -3.92 8.57 17.93
CA VAL A 58 -2.96 7.62 18.47
C VAL A 58 -3.04 7.58 20.00
N ARG A 59 -2.99 6.37 20.57
CA ARG A 59 -2.88 6.05 21.99
C ARG A 59 -1.82 4.97 22.18
N ARG A 60 -1.25 4.89 23.39
CA ARG A 60 -0.27 3.87 23.83
C ARG A 60 0.77 3.57 22.75
N VAL A 61 1.79 4.42 22.66
CA VAL A 61 2.81 4.35 21.61
C VAL A 61 4.08 3.70 22.13
N ASP A 62 4.50 2.63 21.47
CA ASP A 62 5.77 1.94 21.70
C ASP A 62 6.70 2.15 20.50
N ASN A 63 7.97 2.39 20.79
CA ASN A 63 8.99 2.62 19.78
C ASN A 63 9.42 1.29 19.13
N LEU A 64 9.35 1.19 17.80
CA LEU A 64 9.90 0.06 17.04
C LEU A 64 11.22 0.41 16.32
N GLY A 65 11.63 1.68 16.35
CA GLY A 65 12.82 2.17 15.66
C GLY A 65 12.60 2.26 14.16
N LEU A 66 13.64 1.93 13.38
CA LEU A 66 13.59 1.93 11.92
C LEU A 66 13.38 0.49 11.45
N LEU A 67 12.27 0.24 10.74
CA LEU A 67 12.06 -1.04 10.04
C LEU A 67 12.61 -1.01 8.62
N TYR A 68 12.69 0.19 8.03
CA TYR A 68 13.24 0.42 6.70
C TYR A 68 14.31 1.51 6.77
N GLU A 69 15.22 1.46 5.81
CA GLU A 69 16.24 2.50 5.62
C GLU A 69 15.56 3.80 5.20
N VAL A 70 15.83 4.88 5.93
CA VAL A 70 15.38 6.24 5.60
C VAL A 70 16.42 6.88 4.69
N ILE A 71 15.97 7.34 3.52
CA ILE A 71 16.85 7.99 2.54
C ILE A 71 16.75 9.50 2.74
N ASP A 72 17.88 10.15 2.92
CA ASP A 72 17.93 11.61 3.01
C ASP A 72 17.54 12.23 1.67
N TYR A 73 16.63 13.20 1.71
CA TYR A 73 16.28 14.01 0.55
C TYR A 73 16.86 15.43 0.71
N PRO A 74 18.01 15.73 0.09
CA PRO A 74 18.77 16.95 0.39
C PRO A 74 18.00 18.25 0.12
N MET A 75 17.02 18.20 -0.78
CA MET A 75 16.24 19.36 -1.20
C MET A 75 15.08 19.71 -0.24
N ASP A 76 14.58 18.73 0.52
CA ASP A 76 13.43 18.92 1.42
C ASP A 76 13.44 17.88 2.55
N SER A 77 13.92 18.28 3.73
CA SER A 77 14.00 17.43 4.92
C SER A 77 12.64 17.12 5.57
N SER A 78 11.54 17.71 5.07
CA SER A 78 10.19 17.35 5.49
C SER A 78 9.63 16.14 4.75
N LYS A 79 10.29 15.72 3.65
CA LYS A 79 9.89 14.54 2.87
C LYS A 79 10.49 13.28 3.46
N LEU A 80 9.63 12.28 3.64
CA LEU A 80 10.05 10.95 4.04
C LEU A 80 10.30 10.11 2.79
N LEU A 81 11.53 9.63 2.63
CA LEU A 81 11.86 8.59 1.66
C LEU A 81 12.28 7.31 2.39
N LEU A 82 11.81 6.17 1.90
CA LEU A 82 12.11 4.84 2.46
C LEU A 82 12.62 3.91 1.36
N SER A 83 13.64 3.10 1.69
CA SER A 83 14.16 2.01 0.86
C SER A 83 13.64 0.67 1.40
N LEU A 84 12.88 -0.05 0.57
CA LEU A 84 12.19 -1.28 0.97
C LEU A 84 11.87 -2.19 -0.22
N TYR A 85 11.42 -3.41 0.08
CA TYR A 85 10.89 -4.32 -0.92
C TYR A 85 9.36 -4.21 -1.01
N ALA A 86 8.85 -4.33 -2.23
CA ALA A 86 7.42 -4.37 -2.50
C ALA A 86 7.14 -5.37 -3.62
N VAL A 87 5.86 -5.67 -3.80
CA VAL A 87 5.39 -6.60 -4.82
C VAL A 87 4.43 -5.88 -5.74
N VAL A 88 4.62 -6.04 -7.05
CA VAL A 88 3.72 -5.50 -8.06
C VAL A 88 2.37 -6.16 -7.92
N ASN A 89 1.33 -5.37 -7.67
CA ASN A 89 -0.05 -5.82 -7.61
C ASN A 89 -0.73 -5.62 -8.97
N ARG A 90 -0.53 -4.45 -9.60
CA ARG A 90 -1.16 -4.07 -10.87
C ARG A 90 -0.19 -3.33 -11.78
N VAL A 91 -0.37 -3.46 -13.09
CA VAL A 91 0.41 -2.78 -14.14
C VAL A 91 -0.52 -2.23 -15.21
N SER A 92 -0.33 -0.99 -15.64
CA SER A 92 -0.92 -0.45 -16.88
C SER A 92 0.21 -0.16 -17.87
N LEU A 93 0.23 -0.89 -18.99
CA LEU A 93 1.24 -0.69 -20.03
C LEU A 93 1.02 0.61 -20.81
N ASP A 94 -0.24 0.95 -21.10
CA ASP A 94 -0.61 2.13 -21.87
C ASP A 94 -0.24 3.42 -21.13
N ALA A 95 -0.68 3.52 -19.87
CA ALA A 95 -0.37 4.65 -19.01
C ALA A 95 1.05 4.59 -18.45
N ARG A 96 1.77 3.48 -18.70
CA ARG A 96 3.10 3.17 -18.17
C ARG A 96 3.17 3.39 -16.67
N ASN A 97 2.26 2.81 -15.90
CA ASN A 97 2.28 2.94 -14.45
C ASN A 97 2.03 1.59 -13.78
N ALA A 98 2.27 1.52 -12.48
CA ALA A 98 2.02 0.30 -11.72
C ALA A 98 1.58 0.65 -10.29
N TRP A 99 0.96 -0.32 -9.64
CA TRP A 99 0.64 -0.26 -8.22
C TRP A 99 1.30 -1.43 -7.53
N LEU A 100 2.03 -1.14 -6.46
CA LEU A 100 2.74 -2.11 -5.65
C LEU A 100 2.08 -2.20 -4.28
N TRP A 101 2.45 -3.23 -3.54
CA TRP A 101 2.02 -3.46 -2.17
C TRP A 101 3.20 -3.81 -1.28
N ASN A 102 3.18 -3.27 -0.06
CA ASN A 102 3.96 -3.72 1.08
C ASN A 102 3.02 -3.81 2.30
N ASP A 103 3.08 -4.87 3.10
CA ASP A 103 2.14 -5.12 4.20
C ASP A 103 2.19 -4.05 5.30
N ILE A 104 3.33 -3.38 5.47
CA ILE A 104 3.52 -2.37 6.52
C ILE A 104 3.06 -0.99 6.04
N ILE A 105 3.45 -0.59 4.82
CA ILE A 105 3.18 0.77 4.31
C ILE A 105 2.07 0.83 3.25
N GLY A 106 1.50 -0.30 2.86
CA GLY A 106 0.33 -0.39 1.99
C GLY A 106 0.62 -0.16 0.52
N ARG A 107 -0.30 0.52 -0.17
CA ARG A 107 -0.25 0.74 -1.62
C ARG A 107 0.78 1.81 -2.00
N ILE A 108 1.47 1.55 -3.09
CA ILE A 108 2.52 2.41 -3.63
C ILE A 108 2.27 2.59 -5.13
N PHE A 109 2.27 3.84 -5.59
CA PHE A 109 2.13 4.16 -7.01
C PHE A 109 3.51 4.22 -7.69
N VAL A 110 3.64 3.64 -8.87
CA VAL A 110 4.82 3.80 -9.74
C VAL A 110 4.44 4.75 -10.88
N PRO A 111 4.97 5.98 -10.88
CA PRO A 111 4.68 6.94 -11.94
C PRO A 111 5.41 6.59 -13.24
N ALA A 112 4.94 7.14 -14.37
CA ALA A 112 5.45 6.82 -15.69
C ALA A 112 6.95 7.07 -15.91
N GLN A 113 7.51 8.03 -15.19
CA GLN A 113 8.94 8.35 -15.23
C GLN A 113 9.81 7.25 -14.58
N GLN A 114 9.24 6.45 -13.66
CA GLN A 114 9.92 5.37 -12.95
C GLN A 114 9.47 3.98 -13.41
N PHE A 115 8.62 3.92 -14.44
CA PHE A 115 8.08 2.67 -14.93
C PHE A 115 9.12 1.89 -15.75
N ILE A 116 9.29 0.62 -15.41
CA ILE A 116 10.20 -0.30 -16.10
C ILE A 116 9.38 -1.23 -17.01
N HIS A 117 9.76 -1.30 -18.28
CA HIS A 117 9.16 -2.25 -19.21
C HIS A 117 9.41 -3.69 -18.73
N GLY A 118 8.35 -4.50 -18.71
CA GLY A 118 8.43 -5.89 -18.27
C GLY A 118 8.02 -6.14 -16.82
N LEU A 119 7.62 -5.12 -16.06
CA LEU A 119 6.92 -5.33 -14.79
C LEU A 119 5.65 -6.16 -15.02
N ARG A 120 5.43 -7.14 -14.15
CA ARG A 120 4.25 -8.02 -14.16
C ARG A 120 3.71 -8.13 -12.73
N ALA A 121 2.42 -8.41 -12.59
CA ALA A 121 1.85 -8.76 -11.29
C ALA A 121 2.70 -9.86 -10.60
N MET A 122 2.83 -9.76 -9.28
CA MET A 122 3.62 -10.61 -8.39
C MET A 122 5.15 -10.53 -8.56
N THR A 123 5.65 -9.64 -9.43
CA THR A 123 7.08 -9.34 -9.51
C THR A 123 7.53 -8.63 -8.22
N CYS A 124 8.61 -9.11 -7.63
CA CYS A 124 9.28 -8.49 -6.50
C CYS A 124 10.21 -7.38 -6.99
N VAL A 125 10.16 -6.24 -6.30
CA VAL A 125 10.98 -5.08 -6.61
C VAL A 125 11.59 -4.53 -5.33
N LYS A 126 12.81 -4.00 -5.44
CA LYS A 126 13.39 -3.10 -4.45
C LYS A 126 13.15 -1.68 -4.92
N ILE A 127 12.68 -0.82 -4.03
CA ILE A 127 12.23 0.52 -4.40
C ILE A 127 12.68 1.55 -3.38
N VAL A 128 12.83 2.78 -3.85
CA VAL A 128 12.79 3.97 -2.99
C VAL A 128 11.42 4.60 -3.18
N VAL A 129 10.72 4.87 -2.08
CA VAL A 129 9.39 5.49 -2.09
C VAL A 129 9.39 6.79 -1.31
N VAL A 130 8.57 7.75 -1.74
CA VAL A 130 8.33 9.00 -1.04
C VAL A 130 6.90 9.04 -0.50
N TRP A 131 6.75 9.53 0.73
CA TRP A 131 5.44 9.90 1.26
C TRP A 131 4.91 11.14 0.53
N THR A 132 3.79 10.98 -0.16
CA THR A 132 3.09 12.11 -0.81
C THR A 132 1.90 12.57 -0.01
N GLY A 133 1.19 11.65 0.65
CA GLY A 133 -0.06 11.92 1.37
C GLY A 133 -1.18 12.47 0.47
N ALA A 134 -1.05 12.37 -0.85
CA ALA A 134 -1.98 12.97 -1.81
C ALA A 134 -3.33 12.25 -1.83
N PHE A 135 -3.30 10.92 -1.72
CA PHE A 135 -4.47 10.05 -1.67
C PHE A 135 -4.32 9.10 -0.49
N GLU A 136 -5.37 8.95 0.32
CA GLU A 136 -5.32 8.12 1.53
C GLU A 136 -5.11 6.64 1.21
N ASP A 137 -5.63 6.19 0.07
CA ASP A 137 -5.54 4.80 -0.38
C ASP A 137 -4.24 4.47 -1.12
N VAL A 138 -3.58 5.46 -1.73
CA VAL A 138 -2.25 5.30 -2.37
C VAL A 138 -1.33 6.47 -2.00
N PRO A 139 -0.85 6.53 -0.75
CA PRO A 139 -0.17 7.74 -0.28
C PRO A 139 1.33 7.76 -0.58
N TRP A 140 1.89 6.66 -1.09
CA TRP A 140 3.30 6.52 -1.44
C TRP A 140 3.51 6.53 -2.96
N SER A 141 4.60 7.14 -3.40
CA SER A 141 5.04 7.09 -4.81
C SER A 141 6.46 6.57 -4.90
N ALA A 142 6.74 5.66 -5.82
CA ALA A 142 8.09 5.21 -6.11
C ALA A 142 8.88 6.32 -6.82
N THR A 143 10.13 6.51 -6.39
CA THR A 143 11.12 7.41 -7.00
C THR A 143 12.26 6.65 -7.66
N HIS A 144 12.42 5.37 -7.33
CA HIS A 144 13.36 4.45 -7.95
C HIS A 144 12.81 3.04 -7.88
N VAL A 145 13.06 2.24 -8.92
CA VAL A 145 12.61 0.84 -9.01
C VAL A 145 13.75 -0.04 -9.51
N GLU A 146 14.01 -1.12 -8.80
CA GLU A 146 14.94 -2.19 -9.17
C GLU A 146 14.18 -3.52 -9.19
N VAL A 147 14.25 -4.24 -10.30
CA VAL A 147 13.49 -5.48 -10.49
C VAL A 147 14.28 -6.67 -9.98
N HIS A 148 13.72 -7.40 -9.02
CA HIS A 148 14.31 -8.63 -8.48
C HIS A 148 13.68 -9.91 -9.07
N GLY A 149 12.56 -9.79 -9.80
CA GLY A 149 11.92 -10.92 -10.46
C GLY A 149 10.95 -11.68 -9.54
N ASP A 150 10.89 -13.00 -9.68
CA ASP A 150 10.04 -13.86 -8.86
C ASP A 150 10.83 -14.37 -7.63
N ASP A 151 10.58 -13.76 -6.46
CA ASP A 151 11.20 -14.17 -5.20
C ASP A 151 10.13 -14.44 -4.14
N ALA A 152 9.98 -15.72 -3.78
CA ALA A 152 8.97 -16.17 -2.83
C ALA A 152 9.23 -15.68 -1.41
N GLU A 153 10.49 -15.54 -0.98
CA GLU A 153 10.84 -15.09 0.37
C GLU A 153 10.48 -13.61 0.53
N ILE A 154 10.85 -12.78 -0.45
CA ILE A 154 10.48 -11.36 -0.47
C ILE A 154 8.96 -11.20 -0.40
N ARG A 155 8.20 -11.99 -1.17
CA ARG A 155 6.72 -11.95 -1.10
C ARG A 155 6.19 -12.33 0.28
N VAL A 156 6.71 -13.38 0.90
CA VAL A 156 6.28 -13.79 2.25
C VAL A 156 6.52 -12.68 3.26
N GLN A 157 7.70 -12.07 3.21
CA GLN A 157 8.12 -11.10 4.22
C GLN A 157 7.45 -9.74 4.04
N ASN A 158 7.13 -9.34 2.80
CA ASN A 158 6.72 -7.97 2.50
C ASN A 158 5.29 -7.85 1.97
N ALA A 159 4.69 -8.93 1.47
CA ALA A 159 3.37 -8.90 0.85
C ALA A 159 2.58 -10.19 1.13
N SER A 160 2.70 -10.70 2.35
CA SER A 160 1.92 -11.84 2.83
C SER A 160 0.42 -11.59 2.73
N LEU A 161 -0.04 -10.34 2.87
CA LEU A 161 -1.45 -9.98 2.76
C LEU A 161 -1.96 -10.02 1.30
N LEU A 162 -1.07 -10.05 0.30
CA LEU A 162 -1.44 -10.35 -1.08
C LEU A 162 -1.63 -11.85 -1.32
N ARG A 163 -1.24 -12.73 -0.39
CA ARG A 163 -1.50 -14.16 -0.53
C ARG A 163 -2.99 -14.41 -0.33
N THR A 164 -3.70 -14.49 -1.43
CA THR A 164 -5.08 -14.98 -1.50
C THR A 164 -5.06 -16.51 -1.60
N ASP A 165 -6.19 -17.15 -1.35
CA ASP A 165 -6.34 -18.58 -1.64
C ASP A 165 -6.50 -18.76 -3.16
N ASP A 166 -5.51 -19.35 -3.84
CA ASP A 166 -5.52 -19.58 -5.29
C ASP A 166 -6.72 -20.42 -5.81
N ASN A 167 -7.61 -20.91 -4.94
CA ASN A 167 -8.75 -21.73 -5.32
C ASN A 167 -10.04 -20.94 -5.61
N TRP A 168 -10.00 -19.61 -5.64
CA TRP A 168 -11.11 -18.82 -6.16
C TRP A 168 -11.24 -19.02 -7.67
N THR A 169 -12.43 -19.37 -8.14
CA THR A 169 -12.73 -19.47 -9.58
C THR A 169 -13.86 -18.53 -9.98
N VAL A 170 -13.72 -17.85 -11.12
CA VAL A 170 -14.80 -17.03 -11.67
C VAL A 170 -15.94 -17.93 -12.13
N SER A 171 -17.17 -17.71 -11.69
CA SER A 171 -18.29 -18.60 -12.01
C SER A 171 -19.07 -18.19 -13.25
N ASN A 172 -19.55 -16.95 -13.31
CA ASN A 172 -20.33 -16.40 -14.41
C ASN A 172 -20.04 -14.90 -14.52
N TYR A 173 -20.07 -14.37 -15.73
CA TYR A 173 -19.92 -12.94 -15.97
C TYR A 173 -20.97 -12.39 -16.93
N THR A 174 -21.33 -11.13 -16.72
CA THR A 174 -22.09 -10.34 -17.68
C THR A 174 -21.21 -9.17 -18.09
N PRO A 175 -20.58 -9.21 -19.28
CA PRO A 175 -19.79 -8.08 -19.75
C PRO A 175 -20.75 -6.94 -20.10
N ASN A 176 -20.47 -5.74 -19.59
CA ASN A 176 -21.01 -4.51 -20.16
C ASN A 176 -19.84 -3.65 -20.67
N GLN A 177 -20.12 -2.60 -21.45
CA GLN A 177 -19.07 -1.80 -22.10
C GLN A 177 -18.20 -0.98 -21.13
N THR A 178 -18.61 -0.83 -19.87
CA THR A 178 -17.96 0.08 -18.88
C THR A 178 -17.51 -0.61 -17.60
N SER A 179 -17.97 -1.83 -17.32
CA SER A 179 -17.59 -2.63 -16.16
C SER A 179 -17.89 -4.11 -16.39
N PHE A 180 -17.15 -4.96 -15.69
CA PHE A 180 -17.40 -6.39 -15.61
C PHE A 180 -17.88 -6.74 -14.21
N HIS A 181 -18.94 -7.52 -14.12
CA HIS A 181 -19.48 -8.01 -12.86
C HIS A 181 -19.58 -9.53 -12.91
N ALA A 182 -19.13 -10.18 -11.84
CA ALA A 182 -19.13 -11.63 -11.73
C ALA A 182 -19.23 -12.07 -10.26
N PHE A 183 -19.42 -13.37 -10.08
CA PHE A 183 -19.22 -14.02 -8.79
C PHE A 183 -18.02 -14.96 -8.87
N MET A 184 -17.19 -14.98 -7.83
CA MET A 184 -16.19 -16.01 -7.63
C MET A 184 -16.70 -17.06 -6.66
N LYS A 185 -16.27 -18.31 -6.85
CA LYS A 185 -16.57 -19.45 -5.98
C LYS A 185 -15.29 -19.94 -5.32
N HIS A 186 -15.43 -20.38 -4.07
CA HIS A 186 -14.38 -21.03 -3.30
C HIS A 186 -14.95 -22.27 -2.61
N PRO A 187 -14.26 -23.43 -2.65
CA PRO A 187 -14.75 -24.66 -2.00
C PRO A 187 -15.04 -24.48 -0.51
N SER A 188 -14.21 -23.69 0.19
CA SER A 188 -14.30 -23.50 1.65
C SER A 188 -15.02 -22.22 2.09
N TYR A 189 -15.07 -21.19 1.25
CA TYR A 189 -15.55 -19.85 1.65
C TYR A 189 -16.85 -19.44 0.93
N GLY A 190 -17.39 -20.30 0.07
CA GLY A 190 -18.65 -20.04 -0.63
C GLY A 190 -18.46 -19.14 -1.85
N CYS A 191 -19.24 -18.05 -1.94
CA CYS A 191 -19.24 -17.17 -3.10
C CYS A 191 -18.93 -15.72 -2.72
N ALA A 192 -18.18 -15.01 -3.56
CA ALA A 192 -17.90 -13.59 -3.42
C ALA A 192 -18.34 -12.85 -4.69
N PHE A 193 -18.85 -11.63 -4.55
CA PHE A 193 -19.13 -10.76 -5.68
C PHE A 193 -17.86 -10.00 -6.08
N ILE A 194 -17.61 -9.88 -7.38
CA ILE A 194 -16.51 -9.09 -7.94
C ILE A 194 -17.04 -8.10 -8.98
N ALA A 195 -16.48 -6.90 -8.94
CA ALA A 195 -16.68 -5.87 -9.95
C ALA A 195 -15.31 -5.43 -10.46
N TRP A 196 -15.10 -5.55 -11.75
CA TRP A 196 -13.91 -5.10 -12.45
C TRP A 196 -14.29 -3.84 -13.23
N THR A 197 -13.99 -2.70 -12.64
CA THR A 197 -14.43 -1.40 -13.15
C THR A 197 -13.37 -0.70 -14.00
N ASP A 198 -12.21 -1.31 -14.16
CA ASP A 198 -11.07 -0.75 -14.89
C ASP A 198 -10.66 -1.68 -16.03
N ILE A 199 -10.98 -1.31 -17.26
CA ILE A 199 -10.86 -2.14 -18.47
C ILE A 199 -9.68 -1.69 -19.34
N THR A 200 -8.60 -1.19 -18.74
CA THR A 200 -7.37 -0.86 -19.48
C THR A 200 -6.78 -2.10 -20.17
N GLU A 201 -6.10 -1.91 -21.31
CA GLU A 201 -5.58 -3.02 -22.12
C GLU A 201 -4.60 -3.89 -21.31
N GLY A 202 -4.84 -5.21 -21.27
CA GLY A 202 -4.10 -6.16 -20.41
C GLY A 202 -4.81 -6.55 -19.11
N ASP A 203 -5.82 -5.77 -18.67
CA ASP A 203 -6.65 -6.04 -17.49
C ASP A 203 -7.97 -6.74 -17.88
N THR A 204 -7.92 -7.67 -18.84
CA THR A 204 -9.12 -8.44 -19.22
C THR A 204 -9.50 -9.39 -18.08
N PRO A 205 -10.76 -9.40 -17.62
CA PRO A 205 -11.16 -10.28 -16.54
C PRO A 205 -10.89 -11.76 -16.89
N PRO A 206 -10.46 -12.57 -15.92
CA PRO A 206 -10.19 -13.99 -16.14
C PRO A 206 -11.45 -14.71 -16.64
N ARG A 207 -11.25 -15.72 -17.51
CA ARG A 207 -12.35 -16.51 -18.04
C ARG A 207 -13.05 -17.27 -16.90
N PRO A 208 -14.34 -17.63 -17.03
CA PRO A 208 -14.99 -18.56 -16.12
C PRO A 208 -14.15 -19.81 -15.89
N ASP A 209 -14.21 -20.33 -14.67
CA ASP A 209 -13.45 -21.47 -14.16
C ASP A 209 -11.92 -21.29 -14.11
N THR A 210 -11.41 -20.11 -14.47
CA THR A 210 -10.00 -19.78 -14.26
C THR A 210 -9.75 -19.51 -12.78
N LYS A 211 -8.67 -20.08 -12.24
CA LYS A 211 -8.19 -19.78 -10.90
C LYS A 211 -7.67 -18.35 -10.84
N CYS A 212 -8.21 -17.56 -9.94
CA CYS A 212 -7.72 -16.21 -9.63
C CYS A 212 -6.62 -16.32 -8.57
N ARG A 213 -5.54 -15.58 -8.78
CA ARG A 213 -4.50 -15.29 -7.78
C ARG A 213 -4.63 -13.83 -7.39
#